data_AF-A0A816FZ69-F1
#
_entry.id   AF-A0A816FZ69-F1
#
_cell.length_a   1.000
_cell.length_b   1.000
_cell.length_c   1.000
_cell.angle_alpha   90.00
_cell.angle_beta   90.00
_cell.angle_gamma   90.00
#
_symmetry.space_group_name_H-M   'P 1'
#
loop_
_entity.id
_entity.type
_entity.pdbx_description
1 polymer ?
#
loop_
_entity_poly.entity_id
_entity_poly.type
_entity_poly.pdbx_seq_one_letter_code
_entity_poly.pdbx_strand_id
1 'polypeptide(L)'
;MSDKIIPHYLRDIDDNSNGREQYQQQQHIQKLTKAEENFHLRQQYPQFAVPPSMYKVIHVNNYTSMEEMHLLINHVQACTQFTIDTESERSNGQLALIQIQTIPPQLPLLIILIELQHLPSNKLPTYVKIKELFSLIFRSGNKLYSWGDMDKELEPMQDYHLLNWPTTASLINIQLYFPDWYEWALAHCESCSPDHHRQHPDAINYDTVPTQNYSLSRCICHERSPYRPGEKWALQKALIYAAHMFIDKSSTVNNWAAGLTSNNSTLSYGRRKRMINYAIYDCFSTTYIIRPVLEYWTFKQLNDK
;
A
#
# COMPACT_ATOMS: atom_id res chain seq x y z
N MET A 1 70.24 4.09 29.84
CA MET A 1 69.61 4.31 28.53
C MET A 1 68.47 3.30 28.45
N SER A 2 67.27 3.75 28.80
CA SER A 2 66.06 2.93 28.89
C SER A 2 65.03 3.52 27.94
N ASP A 3 64.83 2.86 26.81
CA ASP A 3 63.77 3.20 25.88
C ASP A 3 62.47 2.57 26.37
N LYS A 4 61.58 3.43 26.86
CA LYS A 4 60.21 3.08 27.22
C LYS A 4 59.35 3.08 25.96
N ILE A 5 58.80 1.92 25.64
CA ILE A 5 57.70 1.75 24.70
C ILE A 5 56.45 2.41 25.32
N ILE A 6 55.93 3.44 24.66
CA ILE A 6 54.63 4.03 24.97
C ILE A 6 53.61 3.43 23.99
N PRO A 7 52.53 2.78 24.45
CA PRO A 7 51.46 2.33 23.56
C PRO A 7 50.63 3.55 23.11
N HIS A 8 50.50 3.73 21.80
CA HIS A 8 49.49 4.59 21.19
C HIS A 8 48.09 4.00 21.46
N TYR A 9 47.45 4.46 22.53
CA TYR A 9 46.01 4.45 22.68
C TYR A 9 45.52 5.90 22.58
N LEU A 10 44.36 6.08 21.96
CA LEU A 10 43.63 7.34 21.71
C LEU A 10 43.94 8.01 20.36
N ARG A 11 43.17 7.61 19.34
CA ARG A 11 42.42 8.50 18.44
C ARG A 11 41.52 7.63 17.56
N ASP A 12 40.30 7.41 18.05
CA ASP A 12 39.15 6.97 17.25
C ASP A 12 37.89 7.46 17.97
N ILE A 13 37.71 8.78 17.99
CA ILE A 13 36.44 9.44 18.34
C ILE A 13 36.32 10.64 17.39
N ASP A 14 35.14 10.78 16.78
CA ASP A 14 34.63 11.90 15.97
C ASP A 14 34.69 11.85 14.43
N ASP A 15 34.33 10.72 13.81
CA ASP A 15 33.90 10.71 12.38
C ASP A 15 32.43 10.31 12.15
N ASN A 16 31.68 9.97 13.21
CA ASN A 16 30.31 9.43 13.09
C ASN A 16 29.18 10.45 13.36
N SER A 17 29.51 11.67 13.76
CA SER A 17 28.54 12.75 14.05
C SER A 17 28.09 13.48 12.77
N ASN A 18 29.04 13.82 11.88
CA ASN A 18 28.77 14.53 10.63
C ASN A 18 27.86 13.74 9.66
N GLY A 19 28.03 12.42 9.57
CA GLY A 19 27.18 11.57 8.72
C GLY A 19 25.74 11.47 9.22
N ARG A 20 25.54 11.49 10.54
CA ARG A 20 24.21 11.45 11.17
C ARG A 20 23.45 12.76 10.97
N GLU A 21 24.12 13.90 11.10
CA GLU A 21 23.52 15.22 10.89
C GLU A 21 23.14 15.45 9.43
N GLN A 22 24.03 15.11 8.48
CA GLN A 22 23.72 15.19 7.04
C GLN A 22 22.54 14.29 6.64
N TYR A 23 22.48 13.08 7.19
CA TYR A 23 21.34 12.17 6.97
C TYR A 23 20.03 12.75 7.53
N GLN A 24 20.05 13.28 8.75
CA GLN A 24 18.88 13.92 9.36
C GLN A 24 18.41 15.16 8.57
N GLN A 25 19.35 15.96 8.04
CA GLN A 25 19.05 17.13 7.23
C GLN A 25 18.42 16.75 5.88
N GLN A 26 18.98 15.77 5.17
CA GLN A 26 18.38 15.23 3.94
C GLN A 26 16.98 14.65 4.19
N GLN A 27 16.80 13.93 5.30
CA GLN A 27 15.49 13.43 5.68
C GLN A 27 14.48 14.55 5.93
N HIS A 28 14.89 15.64 6.57
CA HIS A 28 14.03 16.80 6.84
C HIS A 28 13.61 17.51 5.54
N ILE A 29 14.55 17.73 4.61
CA ILE A 29 14.27 18.32 3.30
C ILE A 29 13.27 17.46 2.52
N GLN A 30 13.47 16.13 2.49
CA GLN A 30 12.51 15.21 1.85
C GLN A 30 11.11 15.24 2.49
N LYS A 31 11.02 15.51 3.81
CA LYS A 31 9.72 15.66 4.48
C LYS A 31 9.03 16.95 4.06
N LEU A 32 9.77 18.05 3.99
CA LEU A 32 9.24 19.34 3.58
C LEU A 32 8.76 19.29 2.12
N THR A 33 9.56 18.75 1.21
CA THR A 33 9.16 18.63 -0.20
C THR A 33 7.96 17.72 -0.42
N LYS A 34 7.87 16.58 0.27
CA LYS A 34 6.67 15.71 0.21
C LYS A 34 5.44 16.38 0.83
N ALA A 35 5.60 17.12 1.91
CA ALA A 35 4.49 17.81 2.57
C ALA A 35 3.97 18.97 1.70
N GLU A 36 4.87 19.73 1.09
CA GLU A 36 4.55 20.79 0.12
C GLU A 36 3.87 20.22 -1.11
N GLU A 37 4.40 19.13 -1.69
CA GLU A 37 3.74 18.45 -2.82
C GLU A 37 2.33 17.97 -2.45
N ASN A 38 2.16 17.31 -1.29
CA ASN A 38 0.84 16.89 -0.82
C ASN A 38 -0.09 18.07 -0.57
N PHE A 39 0.44 19.20 -0.07
CA PHE A 39 -0.34 20.41 0.12
C PHE A 39 -0.85 20.96 -1.22
N HIS A 40 0.03 21.06 -2.23
CA HIS A 40 -0.35 21.52 -3.56
C HIS A 40 -1.38 20.60 -4.23
N LEU A 41 -1.14 19.28 -4.20
CA LEU A 41 -2.07 18.31 -4.78
C LEU A 41 -3.44 18.34 -4.10
N ARG A 42 -3.50 18.53 -2.79
CA ARG A 42 -4.76 18.67 -2.05
C ARG A 42 -5.59 19.89 -2.49
N GLN A 43 -4.95 20.96 -2.94
CA GLN A 43 -5.66 22.14 -3.47
C GLN A 43 -6.18 21.92 -4.90
N GLN A 44 -5.56 21.02 -5.65
CA GLN A 44 -5.85 20.81 -7.06
C GLN A 44 -6.84 19.68 -7.33
N TYR A 45 -6.83 18.63 -6.51
CA TYR A 45 -7.59 17.41 -6.74
C TYR A 45 -8.52 17.08 -5.56
N PRO A 46 -9.74 16.58 -5.83
CA PRO A 46 -10.60 16.07 -4.78
C PRO A 46 -9.93 14.89 -4.04
N GLN A 47 -10.13 14.84 -2.73
CA GLN A 47 -9.63 13.76 -1.91
C GLN A 47 -10.38 12.46 -2.23
N PHE A 48 -9.65 11.38 -2.50
CA PHE A 48 -10.18 10.03 -2.53
C PHE A 48 -10.71 9.68 -1.14
N ALA A 49 -12.00 9.34 -1.08
CA ALA A 49 -12.67 8.98 0.15
C ALA A 49 -13.72 7.90 -0.11
N VAL A 50 -13.85 6.98 0.83
CA VAL A 50 -14.86 5.92 0.81
C VAL A 50 -15.87 6.17 1.93
N PRO A 51 -17.19 6.08 1.69
CA PRO A 51 -18.19 6.26 2.74
C PRO A 51 -17.97 5.30 3.90
N PRO A 52 -17.93 5.77 5.16
CA PRO A 52 -17.73 4.90 6.34
C PRO A 52 -18.80 3.81 6.51
N SER A 53 -19.96 3.94 5.86
CA SER A 53 -21.01 2.92 5.86
C SER A 53 -20.64 1.66 5.05
N MET A 54 -19.64 1.74 4.16
CA MET A 54 -19.25 0.61 3.30
C MET A 54 -18.28 -0.36 3.97
N TYR A 55 -17.65 0.05 5.09
CA TYR A 55 -16.60 -0.73 5.72
C TYR A 55 -16.60 -0.65 7.24
N LYS A 56 -15.95 -1.63 7.87
CA LYS A 56 -15.60 -1.58 9.29
C LYS A 56 -14.08 -1.70 9.45
N VAL A 57 -13.54 -0.99 10.43
CA VAL A 57 -12.11 -1.02 10.76
C VAL A 57 -11.93 -1.88 12.00
N ILE A 58 -11.07 -2.88 11.92
CA ILE A 58 -10.72 -3.77 13.02
C ILE A 58 -9.22 -3.63 13.29
N HIS A 59 -8.88 -3.36 14.55
CA HIS A 59 -7.48 -3.30 15.01
C HIS A 59 -7.10 -4.65 15.62
N VAL A 60 -6.00 -5.23 15.14
CA VAL A 60 -5.42 -6.46 15.68
C VAL A 60 -4.15 -6.11 16.46
N ASN A 61 -4.24 -6.23 17.78
CA ASN A 61 -3.19 -5.94 18.75
C ASN A 61 -3.42 -6.73 20.07
N ASN A 62 -2.67 -6.41 21.13
CA ASN A 62 -2.69 -7.04 22.45
C ASN A 62 -4.03 -6.90 23.21
N TYR A 63 -4.91 -5.99 22.79
CA TYR A 63 -6.25 -5.81 23.37
C TYR A 63 -7.36 -6.45 22.56
N THR A 64 -7.07 -7.03 21.40
CA THR A 64 -8.08 -7.71 20.59
C THR A 64 -8.61 -8.92 21.36
N SER A 65 -9.92 -8.95 21.58
CA SER A 65 -10.57 -10.01 22.33
C SER A 65 -10.65 -11.32 21.51
N MET A 66 -10.80 -12.45 22.19
CA MET A 66 -11.04 -13.74 21.53
C MET A 66 -12.34 -13.76 20.73
N GLU A 67 -13.36 -13.02 21.17
CA GLU A 67 -14.63 -12.88 20.44
C GLU A 67 -14.41 -12.15 19.11
N GLU A 68 -13.72 -11.00 19.12
CA GLU A 68 -13.36 -10.26 17.90
C GLU A 68 -12.52 -11.12 16.96
N MET A 69 -11.56 -11.89 17.48
CA MET A 69 -10.75 -12.80 16.66
C MET A 69 -11.60 -13.89 15.99
N HIS A 70 -12.58 -14.48 16.68
CA HIS A 70 -13.47 -15.47 16.08
C HIS A 70 -14.37 -14.86 14.99
N LEU A 71 -14.93 -13.68 15.24
CA LEU A 71 -15.73 -12.95 14.24
C LEU A 71 -14.89 -12.64 12.99
N LEU A 72 -13.65 -12.19 13.19
CA LEU A 72 -12.74 -11.86 12.11
C LEU A 72 -12.35 -13.09 11.29
N ILE A 73 -12.03 -14.21 11.96
CA ILE A 73 -11.71 -15.48 11.30
C ILE A 73 -12.90 -15.97 10.46
N ASN A 74 -14.10 -15.96 11.01
CA ASN A 74 -15.31 -16.38 10.30
C ASN A 74 -15.55 -15.52 9.03
N HIS A 75 -15.32 -14.21 9.11
CA HIS A 75 -15.42 -13.33 7.95
C HIS A 75 -14.37 -13.64 6.89
N VAL A 76 -13.10 -13.78 7.28
CA VAL A 76 -11.98 -14.05 6.36
C VAL A 76 -12.10 -15.42 5.70
N GLN A 77 -12.67 -16.42 6.38
CA GLN A 77 -12.89 -17.75 5.80
C GLN A 77 -13.75 -17.72 4.53
N ALA A 78 -14.71 -16.79 4.44
CA ALA A 78 -15.58 -16.60 3.29
C ALA A 78 -14.95 -15.74 2.17
N CYS A 79 -13.78 -15.14 2.41
CA CYS A 79 -13.10 -14.28 1.46
C CYS A 79 -12.02 -15.04 0.67
N THR A 80 -11.84 -14.66 -0.59
CA THR A 80 -10.77 -15.17 -1.47
C THR A 80 -9.93 -14.06 -2.12
N GLN A 81 -10.32 -12.81 -1.93
CA GLN A 81 -9.66 -11.65 -2.50
C GLN A 81 -9.42 -10.61 -1.43
N PHE A 82 -8.21 -10.05 -1.42
CA PHE A 82 -7.75 -9.08 -0.46
C PHE A 82 -6.90 -8.03 -1.14
N THR A 83 -6.89 -6.83 -0.59
CA THR A 83 -5.83 -5.85 -0.86
C THR A 83 -4.96 -5.74 0.37
N ILE A 84 -3.65 -5.71 0.17
CA ILE A 84 -2.66 -5.61 1.24
C ILE A 84 -1.72 -4.45 0.97
N ASP A 85 -1.35 -3.78 2.06
CA ASP A 85 -0.33 -2.75 2.09
C ASP A 85 0.44 -2.83 3.41
N THR A 86 1.59 -2.17 3.46
CA THR A 86 2.43 -2.15 4.66
C THR A 86 2.95 -0.76 4.99
N GLU A 87 3.20 -0.52 6.28
CA GLU A 87 3.93 0.67 6.71
C GLU A 87 5.07 0.30 7.67
N SER A 88 6.26 0.80 7.35
CA SER A 88 7.44 0.66 8.19
C SER A 88 7.65 1.90 9.05
N GLU A 89 8.19 1.68 10.24
CA GLU A 89 8.67 2.72 11.11
C GLU A 89 9.93 3.36 10.48
N ARG A 90 9.87 4.66 10.15
CA ARG A 90 10.97 5.31 9.42
C ARG A 90 12.26 5.36 10.23
N SER A 91 12.18 5.42 11.56
CA SER A 91 13.37 5.57 12.40
C SER A 91 14.32 4.38 12.34
N ASN A 92 13.80 3.17 12.09
CA ASN A 92 14.58 1.93 12.06
C ASN A 92 14.28 1.02 10.87
N GLY A 93 13.34 1.41 9.98
CA GLY A 93 12.93 0.64 8.82
C GLY A 93 12.10 -0.61 9.14
N GLN A 94 11.76 -0.86 10.41
CA GLN A 94 11.03 -2.06 10.80
C GLN A 94 9.57 -1.95 10.40
N LEU A 95 9.05 -3.03 9.81
CA LEU A 95 7.63 -3.17 9.54
C LEU A 95 6.82 -2.97 10.83
N ALA A 96 5.84 -2.06 10.79
CA ALA A 96 5.10 -1.63 11.98
C ALA A 96 3.59 -1.85 11.86
N LEU A 97 3.05 -1.74 10.65
CA LEU A 97 1.64 -1.94 10.35
C LEU A 97 1.50 -2.79 9.09
N ILE A 98 0.50 -3.68 9.10
CA ILE A 98 -0.02 -4.32 7.91
C ILE A 98 -1.49 -3.91 7.77
N GLN A 99 -1.85 -3.43 6.60
CA GLN A 99 -3.21 -3.10 6.24
C GLN A 99 -3.76 -4.20 5.33
N ILE A 100 -4.89 -4.80 5.70
CA ILE A 100 -5.57 -5.78 4.85
C ILE A 100 -7.03 -5.35 4.67
N GLN A 101 -7.40 -5.09 3.42
CA GLN A 101 -8.78 -4.93 3.02
C GLN A 101 -9.32 -6.26 2.51
N THR A 102 -10.45 -6.69 3.05
CA THR A 102 -11.21 -7.82 2.48
C THR A 102 -12.06 -7.36 1.30
N ILE A 103 -12.16 -8.20 0.27
CA ILE A 103 -13.05 -8.00 -0.89
C ILE A 103 -14.07 -9.16 -0.92
N PRO A 104 -15.04 -9.18 0.02
CA PRO A 104 -16.06 -10.20 0.09
C PRO A 104 -17.06 -10.09 -1.08
N PRO A 105 -17.78 -11.19 -1.39
CA PRO A 105 -18.88 -11.16 -2.35
C PRO A 105 -20.07 -10.31 -1.89
N GLN A 106 -20.19 -10.05 -0.58
CA GLN A 106 -21.26 -9.24 0.01
C GLN A 106 -20.68 -8.29 1.07
N LEU A 107 -21.24 -7.10 1.17
CA LEU A 107 -20.86 -6.09 2.16
C LEU A 107 -21.21 -6.53 3.59
N PRO A 108 -20.54 -5.97 4.63
CA PRO A 108 -19.55 -4.89 4.56
C PRO A 108 -18.12 -5.37 4.26
N LEU A 109 -17.29 -4.45 3.76
CA LEU A 109 -15.84 -4.65 3.67
C LEU A 109 -15.20 -4.52 5.08
N LEU A 110 -14.17 -5.30 5.36
CA LEU A 110 -13.33 -5.10 6.54
C LEU A 110 -11.97 -4.52 6.14
N ILE A 111 -11.53 -3.51 6.87
CA ILE A 111 -10.14 -3.04 6.92
C ILE A 111 -9.54 -3.53 8.23
N ILE A 112 -8.55 -4.41 8.12
CA ILE A 112 -7.85 -5.03 9.23
C ILE A 112 -6.50 -4.33 9.36
N LEU A 113 -6.27 -3.70 10.50
CA LEU A 113 -5.03 -2.98 10.82
C LEU A 113 -4.26 -3.78 11.87
N ILE A 114 -3.15 -4.41 11.47
CA ILE A 114 -2.36 -5.30 12.31
C ILE A 114 -1.13 -4.54 12.82
N GLU A 115 -1.15 -4.19 14.10
CA GLU A 115 -0.12 -3.36 14.74
C GLU A 115 1.00 -4.25 15.29
N LEU A 116 2.04 -4.52 14.49
CA LEU A 116 3.02 -5.59 14.76
C LEU A 116 3.76 -5.46 16.10
N GLN A 117 4.12 -4.24 16.48
CA GLN A 117 4.81 -3.98 17.76
C GLN A 117 3.90 -4.07 18.97
N HIS A 118 2.58 -4.13 18.75
CA HIS A 118 1.56 -4.21 19.79
C HIS A 118 0.86 -5.56 19.79
N LEU A 119 1.40 -6.57 19.12
CA LEU A 119 0.84 -7.93 19.15
C LEU A 119 0.96 -8.55 20.56
N PRO A 120 0.02 -9.43 20.95
CA PRO A 120 0.14 -10.18 22.20
C PRO A 120 1.38 -11.10 22.18
N SER A 121 1.83 -11.52 23.37
CA SER A 121 2.89 -12.54 23.48
C SER A 121 2.52 -13.80 22.71
N ASN A 122 3.50 -14.43 22.05
CA ASN A 122 3.32 -15.66 21.29
C ASN A 122 2.85 -16.88 22.11
N LYS A 123 2.86 -16.77 23.44
CA LYS A 123 2.33 -17.78 24.37
C LYS A 123 0.82 -17.65 24.62
N LEU A 124 0.21 -16.53 24.22
CA LEU A 124 -1.20 -16.26 24.48
C LEU A 124 -2.11 -16.91 23.43
N PRO A 125 -3.31 -17.41 23.82
CA PRO A 125 -4.29 -17.98 22.89
C PRO A 125 -4.68 -17.01 21.76
N THR A 126 -4.78 -15.72 22.05
CA THR A 126 -5.07 -14.68 21.05
C THR A 126 -4.03 -14.68 19.94
N TYR A 127 -2.75 -14.88 20.26
CA TYR A 127 -1.70 -14.93 19.24
C TYR A 127 -1.86 -16.13 18.32
N VAL A 128 -2.24 -17.30 18.85
CA VAL A 128 -2.56 -18.48 18.04
C VAL A 128 -3.69 -18.17 17.04
N LYS A 129 -4.73 -17.44 17.47
CA LYS A 129 -5.79 -16.98 16.57
C LYS A 129 -5.31 -15.97 15.54
N ILE A 130 -4.35 -15.12 15.87
CA ILE A 130 -3.73 -14.22 14.88
C ILE A 130 -2.97 -15.05 13.84
N LYS A 131 -2.23 -16.08 14.23
CA LYS A 131 -1.59 -17.01 13.26
C LYS A 131 -2.63 -17.72 12.38
N GLU A 132 -3.75 -18.14 12.94
CA GLU A 132 -4.86 -18.75 12.19
C GLU A 132 -5.48 -17.75 11.19
N LEU A 133 -5.65 -16.50 11.59
CA LEU A 133 -6.09 -15.43 10.69
C LEU A 133 -5.12 -15.29 9.50
N PHE A 134 -3.82 -15.21 9.76
CA PHE A 134 -2.82 -15.12 8.69
C PHE A 134 -2.83 -16.37 7.79
N SER A 135 -2.91 -17.58 8.35
CA SER A 135 -2.95 -18.79 7.54
C SER A 135 -4.18 -18.82 6.61
N LEU A 136 -5.31 -18.26 7.04
CA LEU A 136 -6.52 -18.14 6.23
C LEU A 136 -6.42 -17.06 5.14
N ILE A 137 -5.78 -15.93 5.41
CA ILE A 137 -5.58 -14.85 4.42
C ILE A 137 -4.57 -15.29 3.36
N PHE A 138 -3.50 -15.97 3.76
CA PHE A 138 -2.38 -16.36 2.91
C PHE A 138 -2.44 -17.82 2.41
N ARG A 139 -3.61 -18.46 2.47
CA ARG A 139 -3.82 -19.82 1.94
C ARG A 139 -3.82 -19.85 0.42
N SER A 140 -3.55 -21.05 -0.11
CA SER A 140 -3.69 -21.35 -1.54
C SER A 140 -5.09 -21.02 -2.04
N GLY A 141 -5.16 -20.44 -3.25
CA GLY A 141 -6.40 -20.01 -3.90
C GLY A 141 -6.81 -18.58 -3.58
N ASN A 142 -6.27 -17.96 -2.54
CA ASN A 142 -6.50 -16.54 -2.27
C ASN A 142 -5.62 -15.65 -3.17
N LYS A 143 -6.17 -14.49 -3.55
CA LYS A 143 -5.45 -13.44 -4.27
C LYS A 143 -5.27 -12.22 -3.37
N LEU A 144 -4.04 -11.76 -3.23
CA LEU A 144 -3.69 -10.54 -2.50
C LEU A 144 -3.13 -9.53 -3.50
N TYR A 145 -3.83 -8.42 -3.64
CA TYR A 145 -3.46 -7.32 -4.51
C TYR A 145 -2.70 -6.25 -3.74
N SER A 146 -1.64 -5.72 -4.33
CA SER A 146 -0.83 -4.66 -3.72
C SER A 146 -0.41 -3.62 -4.75
N TRP A 147 -0.07 -2.42 -4.27
CA TRP A 147 0.64 -1.42 -5.06
C TRP A 147 2.13 -1.42 -4.69
N GLY A 148 2.84 -2.46 -5.11
CA GLY A 148 4.21 -2.69 -4.65
C GLY A 148 4.55 -4.17 -4.56
N ASP A 149 5.82 -4.44 -4.30
CA ASP A 149 6.40 -5.77 -4.28
C ASP A 149 6.27 -6.39 -2.88
N MET A 150 5.15 -7.08 -2.63
CA MET A 150 4.85 -7.65 -1.31
C MET A 150 5.80 -8.76 -0.89
N ASP A 151 6.49 -9.42 -1.83
CA ASP A 151 7.50 -10.40 -1.46
C ASP A 151 8.63 -9.75 -0.66
N LYS A 152 9.01 -8.53 -1.02
CA LYS A 152 10.04 -7.76 -0.30
C LYS A 152 9.50 -7.08 0.94
N GLU A 153 8.28 -6.54 0.89
CA GLU A 153 7.72 -5.80 2.02
C GLU A 153 7.33 -6.71 3.19
N LEU A 154 6.93 -7.96 2.91
CA LEU A 154 6.58 -8.95 3.93
C LEU A 154 7.76 -9.81 4.39
N GLU A 155 8.93 -9.75 3.74
CA GLU A 155 10.12 -10.50 4.15
C GLU A 155 10.47 -10.32 5.65
N PRO A 156 10.44 -9.09 6.23
CA PRO A 156 10.70 -8.88 7.66
C PRO A 156 9.68 -9.55 8.60
N MET A 157 8.54 -10.04 8.10
CA MET A 157 7.55 -10.73 8.92
C MET A 157 8.00 -12.11 9.41
N GLN A 158 9.03 -12.70 8.81
CA GLN A 158 9.51 -14.03 9.20
C GLN A 158 9.87 -14.10 10.69
N ASP A 159 10.36 -12.99 11.26
CA ASP A 159 10.69 -12.84 12.69
C ASP A 159 9.47 -12.93 13.61
N TYR A 160 8.29 -12.61 13.09
CA TYR A 160 7.04 -12.73 13.83
C TYR A 160 6.42 -14.12 13.71
N HIS A 161 6.95 -15.03 12.89
CA HIS A 161 6.39 -16.36 12.67
C HIS A 161 4.88 -16.39 12.29
N LEU A 162 4.32 -15.28 11.80
CA LEU A 162 2.88 -15.14 11.50
C LEU A 162 2.50 -15.85 10.19
N LEU A 163 3.44 -16.00 9.29
CA LEU A 163 3.23 -16.53 7.95
C LEU A 163 4.35 -17.53 7.61
N ASN A 164 4.03 -18.57 6.83
CA ASN A 164 5.03 -19.47 6.27
C ASN A 164 5.54 -18.88 4.96
N TRP A 165 6.84 -18.64 4.85
CA TRP A 165 7.47 -18.09 3.64
C TRP A 165 8.18 -19.19 2.84
N PRO A 166 8.01 -19.28 1.50
CA PRO A 166 7.13 -18.46 0.67
C PRO A 166 5.64 -18.74 0.94
N THR A 167 4.81 -17.72 0.79
CA THR A 167 3.35 -17.87 0.95
C THR A 167 2.73 -18.69 -0.18
N THR A 168 1.62 -19.38 0.12
CA THR A 168 0.86 -20.15 -0.87
C THR A 168 -0.20 -19.33 -1.60
N ALA A 169 -0.51 -18.12 -1.13
CA ALA A 169 -1.44 -17.23 -1.81
C ALA A 169 -0.77 -16.53 -3.00
N SER A 170 -1.57 -16.13 -3.98
CA SER A 170 -1.08 -15.36 -5.12
C SER A 170 -0.93 -13.90 -4.74
N LEU A 171 0.31 -13.40 -4.70
CA LEU A 171 0.61 -11.98 -4.54
C LEU A 171 0.64 -11.31 -5.92
N ILE A 172 -0.21 -10.31 -6.12
CA ILE A 172 -0.40 -9.63 -7.41
C ILE A 172 -0.04 -8.16 -7.25
N ASN A 173 1.10 -7.77 -7.81
CA ASN A 173 1.55 -6.38 -7.81
C ASN A 173 0.88 -5.59 -8.96
N ILE A 174 -0.18 -4.85 -8.64
CA ILE A 174 -0.95 -4.03 -9.60
C ILE A 174 -0.09 -2.94 -10.25
N GLN A 175 0.94 -2.45 -9.56
CA GLN A 175 1.83 -1.40 -10.06
C GLN A 175 2.53 -1.80 -11.37
N LEU A 176 2.78 -3.10 -11.60
CA LEU A 176 3.45 -3.58 -12.81
C LEU A 176 2.57 -3.50 -14.05
N TYR A 177 1.25 -3.63 -13.88
CA TYR A 177 0.28 -3.65 -14.98
C TYR A 177 -0.26 -2.25 -15.32
N PHE A 178 -0.14 -1.31 -14.39
CA PHE A 178 -0.73 0.02 -14.52
C PHE A 178 -0.22 0.83 -15.73
N PRO A 179 1.09 0.89 -16.06
CA PRO A 179 1.57 1.69 -17.19
C PRO A 179 0.97 1.23 -18.53
N ASP A 180 0.93 -0.08 -18.76
CA ASP A 180 0.38 -0.67 -19.98
C ASP A 180 -1.13 -0.41 -20.08
N TRP A 181 -1.85 -0.57 -18.96
CA TRP A 181 -3.27 -0.20 -18.90
C TRP A 181 -3.48 1.28 -19.20
N TYR A 182 -2.65 2.18 -18.65
CA TYR A 182 -2.80 3.62 -18.81
C TYR A 182 -2.62 4.05 -20.27
N GLU A 183 -1.58 3.55 -20.95
CA GLU A 183 -1.37 3.81 -22.39
C GLU A 183 -2.51 3.24 -23.24
N TRP A 184 -3.00 2.03 -22.90
CA TRP A 184 -4.18 1.47 -23.54
C TRP A 184 -5.41 2.36 -23.34
N ALA A 185 -5.68 2.82 -22.12
CA ALA A 185 -6.83 3.66 -21.80
C ALA A 185 -6.77 5.03 -22.49
N LEU A 186 -5.58 5.60 -22.67
CA LEU A 186 -5.37 6.81 -23.47
C LEU A 186 -5.76 6.61 -24.94
N ALA A 187 -5.37 5.48 -25.54
CA ALA A 187 -5.74 5.13 -26.91
C ALA A 187 -7.25 4.86 -27.07
N HIS A 188 -7.92 4.44 -26.01
CA HIS A 188 -9.36 4.13 -25.98
C HIS A 188 -10.20 5.22 -25.27
N CYS A 189 -9.68 6.44 -25.18
CA CYS A 189 -10.41 7.54 -24.58
C CYS A 189 -11.65 7.89 -25.44
N GLU A 190 -12.84 7.62 -24.89
CA GLU A 190 -14.12 7.81 -25.59
C GLU A 190 -14.34 9.26 -26.03
N SER A 191 -13.84 10.23 -25.26
CA SER A 191 -13.92 11.65 -25.57
C SER A 191 -13.06 12.06 -26.77
N CYS A 192 -11.98 11.33 -27.05
CA CYS A 192 -11.03 11.62 -28.13
C CYS A 192 -11.21 10.74 -29.37
N SER A 193 -11.84 9.56 -29.21
CA SER A 193 -12.08 8.61 -30.31
C SER A 193 -13.46 7.95 -30.19
N PRO A 194 -14.54 8.69 -30.47
CA PRO A 194 -15.91 8.17 -30.37
C PRO A 194 -16.20 6.98 -31.32
N ASP A 195 -15.41 6.82 -32.39
CA ASP A 195 -15.62 5.79 -33.42
C ASP A 195 -14.94 4.43 -33.15
N HIS A 196 -14.09 4.30 -32.12
CA HIS A 196 -13.38 3.03 -31.83
C HIS A 196 -14.24 1.99 -31.08
N HIS A 197 -15.44 2.32 -30.61
CA HIS A 197 -16.33 1.38 -29.91
C HIS A 197 -16.94 0.28 -30.80
N ARG A 198 -16.70 0.27 -32.12
CA ARG A 198 -17.27 -0.74 -33.03
C ARG A 198 -16.45 -2.02 -33.16
N GLN A 199 -15.29 -2.11 -32.53
CA GLN A 199 -14.47 -3.33 -32.53
C GLN A 199 -14.32 -3.87 -31.12
N HIS A 200 -15.39 -4.44 -30.59
CA HIS A 200 -15.28 -5.45 -29.55
C HIS A 200 -14.80 -6.75 -30.22
N PRO A 201 -13.66 -7.34 -29.86
CA PRO A 201 -13.43 -8.74 -30.12
C PRO A 201 -13.94 -9.50 -28.89
N ASP A 202 -15.10 -10.12 -29.04
CA ASP A 202 -15.37 -11.34 -28.30
C ASP A 202 -14.19 -12.31 -28.54
N ALA A 203 -13.70 -12.91 -27.45
CA ALA A 203 -12.56 -13.83 -27.36
C ALA A 203 -11.15 -13.19 -27.36
N ILE A 204 -10.66 -12.90 -26.15
CA ILE A 204 -9.22 -12.83 -25.86
C ILE A 204 -8.64 -14.24 -26.06
N ASN A 205 -7.99 -14.45 -27.20
CA ASN A 205 -7.13 -15.59 -27.43
C ASN A 205 -5.77 -15.25 -26.82
N TYR A 206 -5.36 -15.94 -25.76
CA TYR A 206 -4.21 -15.60 -24.91
C TYR A 206 -2.82 -15.70 -25.59
N ASP A 207 -2.75 -16.07 -26.88
CA ASP A 207 -1.49 -16.41 -27.55
C ASP A 207 -0.98 -15.38 -28.58
N THR A 208 -1.64 -14.24 -28.74
CA THR A 208 -1.10 -13.17 -29.59
C THR A 208 -1.34 -11.82 -28.95
N VAL A 209 -0.35 -11.32 -28.21
CA VAL A 209 -0.21 -9.88 -27.92
C VAL A 209 -0.06 -9.19 -29.28
N PRO A 210 -1.06 -8.44 -29.78
CA PRO A 210 -0.86 -7.70 -31.00
C PRO A 210 0.05 -6.54 -30.62
N THR A 211 1.30 -6.57 -31.07
CA THR A 211 2.13 -5.38 -31.25
C THR A 211 1.52 -4.51 -32.35
N GLN A 212 0.27 -4.09 -32.17
CA GLN A 212 -0.29 -3.03 -32.97
C GLN A 212 0.39 -1.75 -32.52
N ASN A 213 1.16 -1.16 -33.43
CA ASN A 213 1.62 0.21 -33.34
C ASN A 213 0.38 1.10 -33.25
N TYR A 214 -0.14 1.30 -32.04
CA TYR A 214 -1.04 2.40 -31.74
C TYR A 214 -0.25 3.66 -32.05
N SER A 215 -0.47 4.20 -33.26
CA SER A 215 -0.13 5.57 -33.59
C SER A 215 -0.56 6.40 -32.38
N LEU A 216 0.37 7.13 -31.77
CA LEU A 216 0.19 7.96 -30.58
C LEU A 216 -0.90 9.00 -30.83
N SER A 217 -2.17 8.57 -30.88
CA SER A 217 -3.34 9.41 -30.84
C SER A 217 -3.24 10.14 -29.52
N ARG A 218 -2.80 11.40 -29.58
CA ARG A 218 -2.69 12.26 -28.42
C ARG A 218 -4.10 12.45 -27.89
N CYS A 219 -4.48 11.69 -26.87
CA CYS A 219 -5.64 12.00 -26.07
C CYS A 219 -5.47 13.45 -25.58
N ILE A 220 -6.42 14.32 -25.91
CA ILE A 220 -6.43 15.72 -25.45
C ILE A 220 -7.07 15.87 -24.08
N CYS A 221 -7.82 14.85 -23.64
CA CYS A 221 -8.57 14.86 -22.38
C CYS A 221 -7.75 14.37 -21.18
N HIS A 222 -6.64 13.66 -21.43
CA HIS A 222 -5.80 13.08 -20.40
C HIS A 222 -4.34 13.38 -20.70
N GLU A 223 -3.59 13.70 -19.66
CA GLU A 223 -2.14 13.94 -19.76
C GLU A 223 -1.40 12.65 -20.13
N ARG A 224 -0.21 12.79 -20.71
CA ARG A 224 0.68 11.64 -20.90
C ARG A 224 1.29 11.22 -19.56
N SER A 225 1.76 9.97 -19.49
CA SER A 225 2.56 9.50 -18.37
C SER A 225 3.66 10.52 -18.00
N PRO A 226 3.72 10.98 -16.74
CA PRO A 226 4.82 11.83 -16.27
C PRO A 226 6.08 11.00 -15.96
N TYR A 227 5.97 9.67 -15.97
CA TYR A 227 7.04 8.73 -15.69
C TYR A 227 7.78 8.33 -16.95
N ARG A 228 9.09 8.13 -16.84
CA ARG A 228 9.90 7.55 -17.92
C ARG A 228 9.59 6.06 -18.09
N PRO A 229 9.83 5.48 -19.27
CA PRO A 229 9.69 4.04 -19.46
C PRO A 229 10.48 3.24 -18.41
N GLY A 230 9.80 2.30 -17.75
CA GLY A 230 10.37 1.47 -16.69
C GLY A 230 10.37 2.10 -15.28
N GLU A 231 10.00 3.36 -15.12
CA GLU A 231 9.82 3.95 -13.80
C GLU A 231 8.53 3.46 -13.13
N LYS A 232 8.62 3.20 -11.83
CA LYS A 232 7.48 2.75 -11.02
C LYS A 232 6.55 3.91 -10.70
N TRP A 233 5.27 3.75 -11.01
CA TRP A 233 4.24 4.72 -10.66
C TRP A 233 3.96 4.72 -9.16
N ALA A 234 3.92 5.90 -8.53
CA ALA A 234 3.40 6.04 -7.18
C ALA A 234 1.86 5.97 -7.21
N LEU A 235 1.24 5.31 -6.22
CA LEU A 235 -0.21 5.11 -6.15
C LEU A 235 -1.00 6.44 -6.22
N GLN A 236 -0.51 7.45 -5.52
CA GLN A 236 -1.11 8.79 -5.52
C GLN A 236 -1.13 9.40 -6.93
N LYS A 237 -0.04 9.26 -7.69
CA LYS A 237 0.03 9.76 -9.07
C LYS A 237 -0.83 8.92 -10.01
N ALA A 238 -0.84 7.60 -9.84
CA ALA A 238 -1.71 6.72 -10.61
C ALA A 238 -3.18 7.13 -10.49
N LEU A 239 -3.67 7.37 -9.27
CA LEU A 239 -5.04 7.87 -9.06
C LEU A 239 -5.30 9.25 -9.65
N ILE A 240 -4.35 10.19 -9.52
CA ILE A 240 -4.51 11.53 -10.09
C ILE A 240 -4.70 11.45 -11.60
N TYR A 241 -3.85 10.68 -12.28
CA TYR A 241 -3.86 10.57 -13.74
C TYR A 241 -5.02 9.71 -14.27
N ALA A 242 -5.44 8.68 -13.52
CA ALA A 242 -6.51 7.78 -13.91
C ALA A 242 -7.91 8.35 -13.61
N ALA A 243 -8.09 8.94 -12.43
CA ALA A 243 -9.41 9.23 -11.87
C ALA A 243 -9.54 10.66 -11.33
N HIS A 244 -8.52 11.51 -11.51
CA HIS A 244 -8.52 12.90 -11.02
C HIS A 244 -8.76 13.00 -9.50
N MET A 245 -8.27 12.02 -8.73
CA MET A 245 -8.43 11.94 -7.28
C MET A 245 -7.08 11.86 -6.57
N PHE A 246 -7.03 12.35 -5.33
CA PHE A 246 -5.81 12.42 -4.52
C PHE A 246 -5.93 11.66 -3.19
N ILE A 247 -4.90 10.89 -2.82
CA ILE A 247 -4.74 10.34 -1.47
C ILE A 247 -3.78 11.23 -0.68
N ASP A 248 -4.13 11.61 0.53
CA ASP A 248 -3.24 12.34 1.42
C ASP A 248 -2.13 11.43 1.99
N LYS A 249 -0.93 11.47 1.39
CA LYS A 249 0.24 10.70 1.83
C LYS A 249 1.07 11.42 2.90
N SER A 250 0.58 12.52 3.48
CA SER A 250 1.27 13.22 4.58
C SER A 250 1.50 12.34 5.81
N SER A 251 0.78 11.22 5.93
CA SER A 251 0.90 10.30 7.05
C SER A 251 1.91 9.16 6.89
N THR A 252 2.52 9.00 5.71
CA THR A 252 3.56 7.98 5.41
C THR A 252 4.80 8.08 6.29
N VAL A 253 5.05 9.24 6.91
CA VAL A 253 6.28 9.53 7.67
C VAL A 253 6.00 9.62 9.17
N ASN A 254 5.06 8.83 9.66
CA ASN A 254 4.66 8.85 11.06
C ASN A 254 5.30 7.72 11.87
N ASN A 255 5.11 7.83 13.18
CA ASN A 255 5.55 6.82 14.15
C ASN A 255 4.50 5.70 14.17
N TRP A 256 4.48 4.85 13.15
CA TRP A 256 3.53 3.73 13.04
C TRP A 256 3.67 2.74 14.19
N ALA A 257 4.90 2.61 14.72
CA ALA A 257 5.21 1.86 15.93
C ALA A 257 4.48 2.35 17.19
N ALA A 258 4.00 3.60 17.20
CA ALA A 258 3.39 4.20 18.38
C ALA A 258 1.96 3.71 18.65
N GLY A 259 1.42 2.79 17.86
CA GLY A 259 0.07 2.27 18.02
C GLY A 259 -1.02 3.26 17.57
N LEU A 260 -2.14 2.72 17.09
CA LEU A 260 -3.27 3.48 16.53
C LEU A 260 -4.48 3.50 17.48
N THR A 261 -4.58 2.53 18.39
CA THR A 261 -5.64 2.47 19.42
C THR A 261 -5.32 3.33 20.64
N SER A 262 -6.34 3.78 21.38
CA SER A 262 -6.13 4.71 22.51
C SER A 262 -5.32 4.09 23.64
N ASN A 263 -5.44 2.79 23.80
CA ASN A 263 -4.87 2.06 24.92
C ASN A 263 -3.38 1.72 24.71
N ASN A 264 -2.88 1.87 23.48
CA ASN A 264 -1.50 1.59 23.10
C ASN A 264 -0.74 2.83 22.61
N SER A 265 -1.41 3.97 22.46
CA SER A 265 -0.84 5.06 21.68
C SER A 265 -0.33 6.27 22.46
N THR A 266 0.89 6.69 22.12
CA THR A 266 1.48 7.97 22.53
C THR A 266 1.06 9.12 21.62
N LEU A 267 0.29 8.85 20.57
CA LEU A 267 -0.15 9.85 19.58
C LEU A 267 -1.46 10.52 20.01
N SER A 268 -1.59 11.81 19.69
CA SER A 268 -2.85 12.53 19.87
C SER A 268 -3.97 11.90 19.02
N TYR A 269 -5.22 11.98 19.50
CA TYR A 269 -6.38 11.44 18.80
C TYR A 269 -6.47 11.91 17.33
N GLY A 270 -6.26 13.21 17.09
CA GLY A 270 -6.28 13.76 15.74
C GLY A 270 -5.20 13.19 14.82
N ARG A 271 -4.01 12.86 15.35
CA ARG A 271 -2.94 12.22 14.58
C ARG A 271 -3.28 10.76 14.26
N ARG A 272 -3.79 10.02 15.25
CA ARG A 272 -4.25 8.62 15.06
C ARG A 272 -5.32 8.53 13.99
N LYS A 273 -6.34 9.40 14.05
CA LYS A 273 -7.41 9.46 13.05
C LYS A 273 -6.88 9.70 11.63
N ARG A 274 -5.91 10.61 11.46
CA ARG A 274 -5.28 10.85 10.15
C ARG A 274 -4.51 9.64 9.63
N MET A 275 -3.74 8.98 10.50
CA MET A 275 -2.99 7.77 10.14
C MET A 275 -3.93 6.62 9.77
N ILE A 276 -4.97 6.38 10.55
CA ILE A 276 -6.00 5.37 10.25
C ILE A 276 -6.67 5.68 8.90
N ASN A 277 -7.08 6.93 8.66
CA ASN A 277 -7.70 7.31 7.39
C ASN A 277 -6.76 7.11 6.20
N TYR A 278 -5.48 7.46 6.33
CA TYR A 278 -4.50 7.21 5.29
C TYR A 278 -4.36 5.69 5.00
N ALA A 279 -4.18 4.88 6.05
CA ALA A 279 -4.06 3.43 5.93
C ALA A 279 -5.29 2.80 5.23
N ILE A 280 -6.49 3.28 5.56
CA ILE A 280 -7.73 2.88 4.89
C ILE A 280 -7.71 3.27 3.41
N TYR A 281 -7.39 4.53 3.10
CA TYR A 281 -7.44 5.05 1.73
C TYR A 281 -6.35 4.47 0.82
N ASP A 282 -5.18 4.07 1.35
CA ASP A 282 -4.14 3.41 0.54
C ASP A 282 -4.56 1.99 0.09
N CYS A 283 -5.25 1.22 0.94
CA CYS A 283 -5.85 -0.04 0.50
C CYS A 283 -7.01 0.18 -0.47
N PHE A 284 -7.91 1.10 -0.15
CA PHE A 284 -9.10 1.31 -0.98
C PHE A 284 -8.77 1.83 -2.37
N SER A 285 -7.76 2.69 -2.48
CA SER A 285 -7.29 3.19 -3.77
C SER A 285 -6.65 2.11 -4.62
N THR A 286 -5.84 1.24 -4.02
CA THR A 286 -5.34 0.05 -4.71
C THR A 286 -6.51 -0.81 -5.17
N THR A 287 -7.52 -1.03 -4.32
CA THR A 287 -8.73 -1.78 -4.70
C THR A 287 -9.47 -1.14 -5.88
N TYR A 288 -9.62 0.18 -5.83
CA TYR A 288 -10.34 0.97 -6.85
C TYR A 288 -9.74 0.80 -8.24
N ILE A 289 -8.42 0.60 -8.34
CA ILE A 289 -7.73 0.45 -9.63
C ILE A 289 -7.50 -1.01 -10.06
N ILE A 290 -7.80 -2.03 -9.23
CA ILE A 290 -7.63 -3.45 -9.61
C ILE A 290 -8.42 -3.79 -10.87
N ARG A 291 -9.75 -3.59 -10.85
CA ARG A 291 -10.60 -3.98 -11.98
C ARG A 291 -10.28 -3.18 -13.23
N PRO A 292 -10.11 -1.84 -13.17
CA PRO A 292 -9.70 -1.08 -14.34
C PRO A 292 -8.44 -1.64 -15.00
N VAL A 293 -7.41 -1.90 -14.21
CA VAL A 293 -6.11 -2.36 -14.71
C VAL A 293 -6.18 -3.79 -15.25
N LEU A 294 -6.84 -4.71 -14.54
CA LEU A 294 -6.86 -6.13 -14.92
C LEU A 294 -7.93 -6.49 -15.96
N GLU A 295 -9.03 -5.74 -16.02
CA GLU A 295 -10.14 -5.95 -16.95
C GLU A 295 -10.17 -4.92 -18.09
N TYR A 296 -9.13 -4.07 -18.19
CA TYR A 296 -9.00 -3.02 -19.20
C TYR A 296 -10.25 -2.12 -19.29
N TRP A 297 -10.61 -1.46 -18.19
CA TRP A 297 -11.68 -0.46 -18.22
C TRP A 297 -11.19 0.88 -18.80
N THR A 298 -12.05 1.57 -19.54
CA THR A 298 -11.80 2.95 -19.99
C THR A 298 -11.85 3.93 -18.80
N PHE A 299 -11.31 5.14 -18.98
CA PHE A 299 -11.42 6.20 -17.96
C PHE A 299 -12.87 6.54 -17.60
N LYS A 300 -13.80 6.43 -18.56
CA LYS A 300 -15.21 6.68 -18.28
C LYS A 300 -15.82 5.57 -17.42
N GLN A 301 -15.57 4.31 -17.75
CA GLN A 301 -16.03 3.17 -16.94
C GLN A 301 -15.49 3.24 -15.50
N LEU A 302 -14.27 3.75 -15.32
CA LEU A 302 -13.69 4.03 -14.00
C LEU A 302 -14.46 5.11 -13.23
N ASN A 303 -14.81 6.21 -13.89
CA ASN A 303 -15.45 7.37 -13.26
C ASN A 303 -16.97 7.20 -13.02
N ASP A 304 -17.64 6.32 -13.76
CA ASP A 304 -19.08 6.04 -13.63
C ASP A 304 -19.42 5.08 -12.45
N LYS A 305 -18.42 4.66 -11.66
CA LYS A 305 -18.55 3.71 -10.54
C LYS A 305 -18.28 4.35 -9.18
#